data_AF-V6Q853-F1
#
_entry.id   AF-V6Q853-F1
#
_cell.length_a   1.000
_cell.length_b   1.000
_cell.length_c   1.000
_cell.angle_alpha   90.00
_cell.angle_beta   90.00
_cell.angle_gamma   90.00
#
_symmetry.space_group_name_H-M   'P 1'
#
loop_
_entity.id
_entity.type
_entity.pdbx_description
1 polymer ?
#
loop_
_entity_poly.entity_id
_entity_poly.type
_entity_poly.pdbx_seq_one_letter_code
_entity_poly.pdbx_strand_id
1 'polypeptide(L)'
;MDILTFKEQVEDKHGPFAQVPLKVLVEEKGIDMDIPVSFLSDYRGMSLAIMWESVGIENFESLGLAGIYYTTWDNMKYNEEELAIHIQDEGRPTVIIKA
;
A
#
# COMPACT_ATOMS: atom_id res chain seq x y z
N MET A 1 -3.51 -14.63 4.64
CA MET A 1 -3.20 -14.69 3.20
C MET A 1 -2.55 -13.37 2.86
N ASP A 2 -1.34 -13.44 2.32
CA ASP A 2 -0.30 -12.44 2.55
C ASP A 2 -0.19 -11.44 1.39
N ILE A 3 0.56 -10.36 1.60
CA ILE A 3 0.98 -9.38 0.59
C ILE A 3 1.53 -10.01 -0.70
N LEU A 4 2.04 -11.24 -0.65
CA LEU A 4 2.54 -11.98 -1.81
C LEU A 4 1.43 -12.23 -2.83
N THR A 5 0.27 -12.69 -2.36
CA THR A 5 -0.88 -12.98 -3.21
C THR A 5 -1.38 -11.70 -3.88
N PHE A 6 -1.42 -10.60 -3.13
CA PHE A 6 -1.76 -9.29 -3.71
C PHE A 6 -0.73 -8.85 -4.76
N LYS A 7 0.58 -9.01 -4.49
CA LYS A 7 1.64 -8.70 -5.45
C LYS A 7 1.47 -9.49 -6.76
N GLU A 8 1.29 -10.81 -6.66
CA GLU A 8 1.11 -11.69 -7.82
C GLU A 8 -0.09 -11.23 -8.68
N GLN A 9 -1.20 -10.87 -8.04
CA GLN A 9 -2.37 -10.37 -8.77
C GLN A 9 -2.15 -9.01 -9.43
N VAL A 10 -1.43 -8.10 -8.76
CA VAL A 10 -1.08 -6.83 -9.36
C VAL A 10 -0.16 -7.05 -10.57
N GLU A 11 0.79 -7.99 -10.49
CA GLU A 11 1.65 -8.37 -11.62
C GLU A 11 0.87 -9.05 -12.76
N ASP A 12 -0.13 -9.88 -12.46
CA ASP A 12 -1.00 -10.48 -13.48
C ASP A 12 -1.80 -9.43 -14.26
N LYS A 13 -2.20 -8.34 -13.59
CA LYS A 13 -3.00 -7.26 -14.19
C LYS A 13 -2.15 -6.21 -14.92
N HIS A 14 -1.00 -5.84 -14.36
CA HIS A 14 -0.19 -4.71 -14.82
C HIS A 14 1.15 -5.12 -15.46
N GLY A 15 1.52 -6.40 -15.40
CA GLY A 15 2.83 -6.92 -15.81
C GLY A 15 3.92 -6.70 -14.75
N PRO A 16 5.18 -7.07 -15.02
CA PRO A 16 6.30 -6.80 -14.11
C PRO A 16 6.57 -5.29 -13.98
N PHE A 17 6.67 -4.77 -12.76
CA PHE A 17 6.89 -3.34 -12.50
C PHE A 17 7.94 -3.09 -11.41
N ALA A 18 8.62 -1.94 -11.52
CA ALA A 18 9.36 -1.37 -10.39
C ALA A 18 8.41 -0.58 -9.46
N GLN A 19 7.44 0.12 -10.06
CA GLN A 19 6.37 0.85 -9.38
C GLN A 19 5.10 0.75 -10.24
N VAL A 20 3.95 0.60 -9.60
CA VAL A 20 2.66 0.50 -10.27
C VAL A 20 1.68 1.51 -9.66
N PRO A 21 1.02 2.36 -10.46
CA PRO A 21 -0.02 3.24 -9.96
C PRO A 21 -1.21 2.40 -9.48
N LEU A 22 -1.42 2.37 -8.17
CA LEU A 22 -2.53 1.66 -7.54
C LEU A 22 -3.48 2.64 -6.88
N LYS A 23 -4.74 2.24 -6.81
CA LYS A 23 -5.76 3.02 -6.15
C LYS A 23 -5.53 2.97 -4.65
N VAL A 24 -5.22 4.11 -4.03
CA VAL A 24 -5.00 4.24 -2.59
C VAL A 24 -6.13 5.06 -1.96
N LEU A 25 -6.73 4.50 -0.91
CA LEU A 25 -7.82 5.09 -0.15
C LEU A 25 -7.38 5.30 1.30
N VAL A 26 -7.57 6.52 1.80
CA VAL A 26 -7.45 6.89 3.22
C VAL A 26 -8.64 7.77 3.57
N GLU A 27 -9.73 7.15 4.02
CA GLU A 27 -11.02 7.83 4.21
C GLU A 27 -10.93 8.96 5.23
N GLU A 28 -10.21 8.75 6.34
CA GLU A 28 -10.03 9.72 7.42
C GLU A 28 -9.29 10.99 6.97
N LYS A 29 -8.63 10.94 5.80
CA LYS A 29 -7.88 12.04 5.20
C LYS A 29 -8.50 12.54 3.89
N GLY A 30 -9.59 11.93 3.44
CA GLY A 30 -10.20 12.24 2.14
C GLY A 30 -9.29 11.96 0.94
N ILE A 31 -8.36 11.00 1.07
CA ILE A 31 -7.48 10.60 -0.02
C ILE A 31 -8.14 9.46 -0.78
N ASP A 32 -8.34 9.66 -2.08
CA ASP A 32 -8.95 8.69 -2.98
C ASP A 32 -8.35 8.87 -4.39
N MET A 33 -7.17 8.31 -4.64
CA MET A 33 -6.40 8.57 -5.86
C MET A 33 -5.43 7.44 -6.23
N ASP A 34 -4.95 7.45 -7.47
CA ASP A 34 -3.92 6.51 -7.92
C ASP A 34 -2.53 7.02 -7.50
N ILE A 35 -1.78 6.20 -6.78
CA ILE A 35 -0.44 6.53 -6.26
C ILE A 35 0.53 5.45 -6.69
N PRO A 36 1.75 5.80 -7.15
CA PRO A 36 2.78 4.80 -7.42
C PRO A 36 3.12 4.02 -6.14
N VAL A 37 2.95 2.70 -6.21
CA VAL A 37 3.27 1.76 -5.13
C VAL A 37 4.38 0.82 -5.60
N SER A 38 5.35 0.56 -4.72
CA SER A 38 6.43 -0.40 -4.96
C SER A 38 6.35 -1.53 -3.95
N PHE A 39 6.55 -2.75 -4.42
CA PHE A 39 6.69 -3.93 -3.57
C PHE A 39 8.19 -4.17 -3.36
N LEU A 40 8.62 -4.06 -2.11
CA LEU A 40 10.00 -4.26 -1.71
C LEU A 40 10.12 -5.63 -1.05
N SER A 41 11.14 -6.40 -1.42
CA SER A 41 11.46 -7.68 -0.80
C SER A 41 12.87 -7.61 -0.24
N ASP A 42 13.02 -7.89 1.05
CA ASP A 42 14.31 -7.99 1.71
C ASP A 42 14.42 -9.30 2.53
N TYR A 43 15.54 -9.47 3.23
CA TYR A 43 15.80 -10.66 4.04
C TYR A 43 14.90 -10.79 5.29
N ARG A 44 14.07 -9.77 5.59
CA ARG A 44 13.15 -9.72 6.74
C ARG A 44 11.69 -9.89 6.32
N GLY A 45 11.37 -9.79 5.03
CA GLY A 45 10.03 -9.98 4.51
C GLY A 45 9.73 -9.09 3.29
N MET A 46 8.45 -8.87 3.03
CA MET A 46 8.00 -7.91 2.03
C MET A 46 7.54 -6.61 2.67
N SER A 47 7.53 -5.54 1.90
CA SER A 47 7.09 -4.21 2.34
C SER A 47 6.46 -3.46 1.17
N LEU A 48 5.60 -2.49 1.48
CA LEU A 48 4.96 -1.62 0.52
C LEU A 48 5.51 -0.21 0.69
N ALA A 49 6.05 0.35 -0.38
CA ALA A 49 6.38 1.77 -0.42
C ALA A 49 5.32 2.52 -1.22
N ILE A 50 4.76 3.58 -0.64
CA ILE A 50 3.76 4.45 -1.28
C ILE A 50 4.42 5.81 -1.56
N MET A 51 4.43 6.22 -2.83
CA MET A 51 5.13 7.43 -3.27
C MET A 51 4.24 8.67 -3.13
N TRP A 52 3.85 9.02 -1.90
CA TRP A 52 2.96 10.15 -1.59
C TRP A 52 3.38 11.48 -2.22
N GLU A 53 4.67 11.80 -2.15
CA GLU A 53 5.22 13.04 -2.68
C GLU A 53 5.04 13.16 -4.20
N SER A 54 5.08 12.03 -4.92
CA SER A 54 4.92 12.01 -6.39
C SER A 54 3.54 12.45 -6.87
N VAL A 55 2.54 12.43 -5.97
CA VAL A 55 1.17 12.88 -6.23
C VAL A 55 0.81 14.17 -5.49
N GLY A 56 1.81 14.87 -4.94
CA GLY A 56 1.64 16.17 -4.27
C GLY A 56 1.27 16.10 -2.79
N ILE A 57 1.35 14.93 -2.15
CA ILE A 57 1.14 14.78 -0.70
C ILE A 57 2.52 14.83 -0.01
N GLU A 58 3.11 16.01 0.04
CA GLU A 58 4.46 16.23 0.60
C GLU A 58 4.48 16.13 2.13
N ASN A 59 3.36 16.43 2.80
CA ASN A 59 3.25 16.43 4.25
C ASN A 59 2.63 15.12 4.81
N PHE A 60 2.77 14.00 4.10
CA PHE A 60 2.12 12.73 4.45
C PHE A 60 2.40 12.26 5.88
N GLU A 61 3.62 12.48 6.40
CA GLU A 61 3.96 12.14 7.80
C GLU A 61 3.13 12.93 8.81
N SER A 62 2.87 14.22 8.55
CA SER A 62 2.00 15.05 9.39
C SER A 62 0.54 14.61 9.36
N LEU A 63 0.14 13.88 8.30
CA LEU A 63 -1.17 13.25 8.19
C LEU A 63 -1.22 11.90 8.92
N GLY A 64 -0.11 11.42 9.46
CA GLY A 64 0.00 10.11 10.11
C GLY A 64 0.20 8.95 9.14
N LEU A 65 0.55 9.24 7.88
CA LEU A 65 0.85 8.23 6.86
C LEU A 65 2.33 7.85 6.88
N ALA A 66 2.66 6.68 6.35
CA ALA A 66 4.03 6.18 6.27
C ALA A 66 4.47 6.10 4.81
N GLY A 67 5.74 6.40 4.53
CA GLY A 67 6.31 6.17 3.19
C GLY A 67 6.54 4.69 2.89
N ILE A 68 6.82 3.89 3.94
CA ILE A 68 7.04 2.45 3.85
C ILE A 68 6.22 1.76 4.95
N TYR A 69 5.46 0.76 4.54
CA TYR A 69 4.72 -0.13 5.43
C TYR A 69 5.37 -1.51 5.39
N TYR A 70 5.76 -2.01 6.56
CA TYR A 70 6.34 -3.33 6.73
C TYR A 70 5.24 -4.34 7.02
N THR A 71 5.35 -5.55 6.47
CA THR A 71 4.41 -6.66 6.75
C THR A 71 4.60 -7.25 8.16
N THR A 72 5.50 -6.69 8.95
CA THR A 72 5.70 -7.07 10.34
C THR A 72 4.50 -6.61 11.16
N TRP A 73 3.97 -7.48 12.03
CA TRP A 73 2.97 -7.18 13.07
C TRP A 73 1.49 -7.37 12.71
N ASP A 74 1.13 -8.24 11.76
CA ASP A 74 -0.26 -8.58 11.42
C ASP A 74 -1.16 -7.36 11.05
N ASN A 75 -0.52 -6.24 10.68
CA ASN A 75 -1.12 -4.96 10.33
C ASN A 75 -1.67 -4.93 8.89
N MET A 76 -1.21 -5.84 8.03
CA MET A 76 -1.64 -5.95 6.64
C MET A 76 -2.57 -7.15 6.44
N LYS A 77 -3.75 -6.90 5.90
CA LYS A 77 -4.74 -7.93 5.57
C LYS A 77 -5.14 -7.81 4.11
N TYR A 78 -4.90 -8.88 3.36
CA TYR A 78 -5.39 -8.99 2.00
C TYR A 78 -6.86 -9.42 1.99
N ASN A 79 -7.68 -8.67 1.24
CA ASN A 79 -9.08 -8.94 0.96
C ASN A 79 -9.22 -9.35 -0.52
N GLU A 80 -9.57 -10.61 -0.75
CA GLU A 80 -9.67 -11.20 -2.09
C GLU A 80 -10.91 -10.73 -2.86
N GLU A 81 -12.02 -10.46 -2.18
CA GLU A 81 -13.25 -9.97 -2.83
C GLU A 81 -13.06 -8.57 -3.40
N GLU A 82 -12.31 -7.73 -2.68
CA GLU A 82 -12.02 -6.35 -3.08
C GLU A 82 -10.74 -6.21 -3.92
N LEU A 83 -9.95 -7.28 -4.05
CA LEU A 83 -8.58 -7.26 -4.58
C LEU A 83 -7.78 -6.12 -3.95
N ALA A 84 -7.74 -6.11 -2.61
CA ALA A 84 -7.22 -5.00 -1.84
C ALA A 84 -6.34 -5.44 -0.67
N ILE A 85 -5.29 -4.69 -0.36
CA ILE A 85 -4.61 -4.75 0.94
C ILE A 85 -5.15 -3.65 1.84
N HIS A 86 -5.54 -4.04 3.05
CA HIS A 86 -5.90 -3.16 4.15
C HIS A 86 -4.74 -3.09 5.13
N ILE A 87 -4.25 -1.90 5.43
CA ILE A 87 -3.13 -1.64 6.34
C ILE A 87 -3.64 -0.86 7.55
N GLN A 88 -3.48 -1.43 8.73
CA GLN A 88 -3.92 -0.86 10.00
C GLN A 88 -2.78 -0.87 11.02
N ASP A 89 -2.03 0.24 11.06
CA ASP A 89 -1.01 0.49 12.09
C ASP A 89 -1.64 1.18 13.30
N GLU A 90 -1.25 0.80 14.52
CA GLU A 90 -1.76 1.44 15.74
C GLU A 90 -1.43 2.94 15.74
N GLY A 91 -2.46 3.77 15.94
CA GLY A 91 -2.32 5.23 15.97
C GLY A 91 -2.18 5.91 14.60
N ARG A 92 -2.33 5.17 13.50
CA ARG A 92 -2.30 5.72 12.13
C ARG A 92 -3.66 5.53 11.42
N PRO A 93 -3.96 6.36 10.39
CA PRO A 93 -5.13 6.14 9.53
C PRO A 93 -5.07 4.79 8.82
N THR A 94 -6.25 4.24 8.50
CA THR A 94 -6.34 3.03 7.71
C THR A 94 -5.98 3.32 6.26
N VAL A 95 -5.12 2.50 5.66
CA VAL A 95 -4.76 2.62 4.24
C VAL A 95 -5.24 1.40 3.49
N ILE A 96 -6.02 1.62 2.43
CA ILE A 96 -6.51 0.55 1.56
C ILE A 96 -5.89 0.74 0.17
N ILE A 97 -5.24 -0.28 -0.36
CA ILE A 97 -4.60 -0.28 -1.68
C ILE A 97 -5.30 -1.32 -2.55
N LYS A 98 -5.81 -0.92 -3.72
CA LYS A 98 -6.52 -1.81 -4.65
C LYS A 98 -5.74 -2.01 -5.96
N ALA A 99 -5.75 -3.25 -6.47
CA ALA A 99 -5.09 -3.67 -7.70
C ALA A 99 -5.77 -3.15 -8.98
#